data_AF-A0A832UAY8-F1
#
_entry.id   AF-A0A832UAY8-F1
#
_cell.length_a   1.000
_cell.length_b   1.000
_cell.length_c   1.000
_cell.angle_alpha   90.00
_cell.angle_beta   90.00
_cell.angle_gamma   90.00
#
_symmetry.space_group_name_H-M   'P 1'
#
loop_
_entity.id
_entity.type
_entity.pdbx_description
1 polymer ?
#
loop_
_entity_poly.entity_id
_entity_poly.type
_entity_poly.pdbx_seq_one_letter_code
_entity_poly.pdbx_strand_id
1 'polypeptide(L)'
;MTNKLKTYAIFTLLIIGFVFLAGCAGKNSESPSPAQETSLEGTPAEKTTASEAQSITLKGSDTVLPLAQAEAEEFMAENSGKSVTVTGGGSGVGIAALIDGEVNIASASREMTDDEI
;
A
#
# COMPACT_ATOMS: atom_id res chain seq x y z
N MET A 1 -38.42 -23.90 -25.81
CA MET A 1 -37.43 -24.28 -24.76
C MET A 1 -35.97 -24.23 -25.26
N THR A 2 -35.66 -23.51 -26.35
CA THR A 2 -34.32 -23.52 -27.00
C THR A 2 -33.40 -22.37 -26.59
N ASN A 3 -33.91 -21.36 -25.88
CA ASN A 3 -33.12 -20.18 -25.52
C ASN A 3 -32.37 -20.34 -24.19
N LYS A 4 -32.88 -21.17 -23.27
CA LYS A 4 -32.22 -21.39 -21.96
C LYS A 4 -30.92 -22.19 -22.10
N LEU A 5 -30.85 -23.12 -23.05
CA LEU A 5 -29.64 -23.92 -23.31
C LEU A 5 -28.52 -23.07 -23.92
N LYS A 6 -28.85 -22.10 -24.79
CA LYS A 6 -27.88 -21.15 -25.35
C LYS A 6 -27.38 -20.15 -24.30
N THR A 7 -28.25 -19.68 -23.42
CA THR A 7 -27.85 -18.81 -22.30
C THR A 7 -26.90 -19.53 -21.35
N TYR A 8 -27.16 -20.79 -20.98
CA TYR A 8 -26.24 -21.55 -20.14
C TYR A 8 -24.90 -21.86 -20.83
N ALA A 9 -24.90 -22.14 -22.13
CA ALA A 9 -23.66 -22.36 -22.90
C ALA A 9 -22.78 -21.10 -22.99
N ILE A 10 -23.37 -19.90 -23.04
CA ILE A 10 -22.63 -18.63 -23.04
C ILE A 10 -22.07 -18.33 -21.64
N PHE A 11 -22.86 -18.57 -20.58
CA PHE A 11 -22.41 -18.37 -19.20
C PHE A 11 -21.30 -19.36 -18.80
N THR A 12 -21.34 -20.61 -19.24
CA THR A 12 -20.25 -21.58 -18.98
C THR A 12 -18.97 -21.24 -19.74
N LEU A 13 -19.07 -20.72 -20.97
CA LEU A 13 -17.91 -20.30 -21.75
C LEU A 13 -17.24 -19.04 -21.17
N LEU A 14 -18.01 -18.12 -20.58
CA LEU A 14 -17.49 -16.94 -19.87
C LEU A 14 -16.75 -17.29 -18.56
N ILE A 15 -17.26 -18.26 -17.79
CA ILE A 15 -16.65 -18.67 -16.53
C ILE A 15 -15.35 -19.46 -16.75
N ILE A 16 -15.30 -20.31 -17.79
CA ILE A 16 -14.08 -21.06 -18.15
C ILE A 16 -12.99 -20.11 -18.72
N GLY A 17 -13.39 -19.03 -19.40
CA GLY A 17 -12.45 -18.00 -19.89
C GLY A 17 -11.77 -17.19 -18.78
N PHE A 18 -12.45 -16.97 -17.65
CA PHE A 18 -11.89 -16.21 -16.51
C PHE A 18 -10.84 -17.01 -15.70
N VAL A 19 -10.90 -18.35 -15.76
CA VAL A 19 -9.94 -19.23 -15.05
C VAL A 19 -8.58 -19.28 -15.74
N PHE A 20 -8.48 -18.89 -17.02
CA PHE A 20 -7.22 -18.94 -17.78
C PHE A 20 -6.34 -17.68 -17.67
N LEU A 21 -6.77 -16.62 -16.97
CA LEU A 21 -5.97 -15.40 -16.79
C LEU A 21 -5.20 -15.34 -15.46
N ALA A 22 -5.31 -16.37 -14.61
CA ALA A 22 -4.56 -16.50 -13.35
C ALA A 22 -3.49 -17.61 -13.42
N GLY A 23 -2.84 -17.77 -14.58
CA GLY A 23 -1.88 -18.86 -14.84
C GLY A 23 -0.58 -18.41 -15.49
N CYS A 24 0.32 -17.82 -14.70
CA CYS A 24 1.80 -17.75 -14.83
C CYS A 24 2.31 -17.08 -13.53
N ALA A 25 3.33 -17.51 -12.79
CA ALA A 25 4.23 -18.65 -12.83
C ALA A 25 4.87 -18.78 -11.43
N GLY A 26 5.18 -19.99 -10.98
CA GLY A 26 6.01 -20.21 -9.79
C GLY A 26 7.46 -20.52 -10.14
N LYS A 27 8.41 -20.07 -9.31
CA LYS A 27 9.54 -20.87 -8.75
C LYS A 27 10.48 -20.03 -7.85
N ASN A 28 10.88 -20.66 -6.74
CA ASN A 28 11.82 -20.21 -5.72
C ASN A 28 13.30 -20.17 -6.17
N SER A 29 14.08 -19.44 -5.37
CA SER A 29 15.51 -19.58 -5.03
C SER A 29 16.55 -18.85 -5.90
N GLU A 30 17.24 -17.89 -5.25
CA GLU A 30 18.71 -17.71 -5.16
C GLU A 30 19.05 -16.19 -5.12
N SER A 31 19.66 -15.75 -4.02
CA SER A 31 20.31 -14.43 -3.91
C SER A 31 21.59 -14.44 -4.74
N PRO A 32 21.86 -13.38 -5.52
CA PRO A 32 23.03 -12.56 -5.18
C PRO A 32 22.85 -11.05 -5.48
N SER A 33 23.40 -10.22 -4.59
CA SER A 33 23.84 -8.83 -4.86
C SER A 33 24.98 -8.85 -5.90
N PRO A 34 25.10 -7.94 -6.89
CA PRO A 34 25.51 -6.54 -6.68
C PRO A 34 25.06 -5.46 -7.70
N ALA A 35 25.19 -4.20 -7.26
CA ALA A 35 25.59 -2.98 -8.02
C ALA A 35 24.69 -2.38 -9.13
N GLN A 36 24.14 -1.19 -8.80
CA GLN A 36 24.41 0.14 -9.41
C GLN A 36 23.90 0.51 -10.82
N GLU A 37 23.11 1.60 -10.88
CA GLU A 37 23.13 2.74 -11.84
C GLU A 37 21.81 3.55 -11.65
N THR A 38 21.78 4.64 -10.87
CA THR A 38 22.06 6.05 -11.27
C THR A 38 21.65 6.40 -12.69
N SER A 39 20.51 7.08 -12.83
CA SER A 39 20.04 7.93 -13.95
C SER A 39 18.57 8.27 -13.67
N LEU A 40 18.03 9.48 -13.59
CA LEU A 40 18.42 10.83 -13.99
C LEU A 40 17.56 11.83 -13.18
N GLU A 41 18.11 13.02 -12.97
CA GLU A 41 17.44 14.21 -12.50
C GLU A 41 16.21 14.60 -13.33
N GLY A 42 15.23 15.20 -12.66
CA GLY A 42 14.08 15.85 -13.28
C GLY A 42 13.19 16.53 -12.24
N THR A 43 13.59 17.71 -11.77
CA THR A 43 12.76 18.64 -10.98
C THR A 43 11.61 19.23 -11.85
N PRO A 44 10.75 20.10 -11.29
CA PRO A 44 9.39 19.84 -10.84
C PRO A 44 8.33 20.21 -11.90
N ALA A 45 7.28 19.41 -12.03
CA ALA A 45 6.09 19.82 -12.77
C ALA A 45 4.86 19.69 -11.86
N GLU A 46 4.52 20.82 -11.25
CA GLU A 46 3.17 21.12 -10.79
C GLU A 46 2.15 20.73 -11.87
N LYS A 47 1.26 19.79 -11.54
CA LYS A 47 0.09 19.46 -12.35
C LYS A 47 -1.17 19.59 -11.50
N THR A 48 -1.84 20.70 -11.71
CA THR A 48 -3.14 21.09 -11.16
C THR A 48 -4.25 20.07 -11.48
N THR A 49 -5.04 19.76 -10.44
CA THR A 49 -6.46 19.32 -10.44
C THR A 49 -6.85 18.06 -11.22
N ALA A 50 -6.64 16.91 -10.60
CA ALA A 50 -7.77 16.04 -10.26
C ALA A 50 -7.92 16.12 -8.73
N SER A 51 -9.10 15.85 -8.16
CA SER A 51 -9.19 15.60 -6.71
C SER A 51 -8.44 14.30 -6.43
N GLU A 52 -7.11 14.36 -6.39
CA GLU A 52 -6.28 13.22 -6.01
C GLU A 52 -6.66 12.84 -4.60
N ALA A 53 -7.08 11.60 -4.43
CA ALA A 53 -7.30 11.06 -3.12
C ALA A 53 -5.99 11.20 -2.34
N GLN A 54 -5.99 12.06 -1.32
CA GLN A 54 -4.80 12.29 -0.53
C GLN A 54 -4.63 11.09 0.41
N SER A 55 -3.63 10.27 0.12
CA SER A 55 -3.29 9.12 0.94
C SER A 55 -2.18 9.48 1.92
N ILE A 56 -2.42 9.19 3.20
CA ILE A 56 -1.48 9.34 4.31
C ILE A 56 -1.02 7.94 4.73
N THR A 57 0.28 7.73 4.83
CA THR A 57 0.87 6.48 5.35
C THR A 57 1.44 6.70 6.75
N LEU A 58 1.07 5.81 7.67
CA LEU A 58 1.50 5.79 9.06
C LEU A 58 2.11 4.42 9.40
N LYS A 59 3.29 4.41 10.01
CA LYS A 59 3.96 3.18 10.47
C LYS A 59 4.56 3.36 11.86
N GLY A 60 4.53 2.33 12.70
CA GLY A 60 5.29 2.37 13.95
C GLY A 60 4.81 1.46 15.06
N SER A 61 4.75 2.00 16.28
CA SER A 61 4.62 1.26 17.51
C SER A 61 3.38 0.37 17.59
N ASP A 62 3.58 -0.93 17.80
CA ASP A 62 2.48 -1.89 17.96
C ASP A 62 1.62 -1.62 19.19
N THR A 63 2.18 -0.99 20.23
CA THR A 63 1.43 -0.62 21.44
C THR A 63 0.41 0.49 21.21
N VAL A 64 0.64 1.37 20.21
CA VAL A 64 -0.27 2.48 19.88
C VAL A 64 -1.07 2.18 18.60
N LEU A 65 -0.82 1.04 17.95
CA LEU A 65 -1.48 0.65 16.71
C LEU A 65 -3.01 0.65 16.82
N PRO A 66 -3.65 0.11 17.88
CA PRO A 66 -5.11 0.12 17.98
C PRO A 66 -5.69 1.55 18.06
N LEU A 67 -4.97 2.46 18.73
CA LEU A 67 -5.36 3.86 18.82
C LEU A 67 -5.23 4.55 17.46
N ALA A 68 -4.08 4.39 16.80
CA ALA A 68 -3.82 4.99 15.49
C ALA A 68 -4.81 4.49 14.42
N GLN A 69 -5.23 3.23 14.49
CA GLN A 69 -6.27 2.67 13.61
C GLN A 69 -7.63 3.32 13.87
N ALA A 70 -8.04 3.45 15.13
CA ALA A 70 -9.30 4.12 15.48
C ALA A 70 -9.31 5.59 15.04
N GLU A 71 -8.21 6.32 15.23
CA GLU A 71 -8.06 7.70 14.77
C GLU A 71 -8.07 7.82 13.24
N ALA A 72 -7.46 6.86 12.53
CA ALA A 72 -7.50 6.81 11.08
C ALA A 72 -8.93 6.59 10.55
N GLU A 73 -9.72 5.72 11.19
CA GLU A 73 -11.12 5.47 10.84
C GLU A 73 -11.97 6.74 11.00
N GLU A 74 -11.88 7.41 12.15
CA GLU A 74 -12.62 8.64 12.41
C GLU A 74 -12.20 9.75 11.43
N PHE A 75 -10.90 9.91 11.20
CA PHE A 75 -10.40 10.91 10.26
C PHE A 75 -10.92 10.68 8.84
N MET A 76 -10.94 9.44 8.36
CA MET A 76 -11.48 9.11 7.04
C MET A 76 -12.99 9.30 6.96
N ALA A 77 -13.72 9.07 8.06
CA ALA A 77 -15.16 9.34 8.12
C ALA A 77 -15.47 10.84 7.99
N GLU A 78 -14.68 11.71 8.63
CA GLU A 78 -14.85 13.15 8.56
C GLU A 78 -14.29 13.78 7.28
N ASN A 79 -13.29 13.15 6.66
CA ASN A 79 -12.56 13.69 5.51
C ASN A 79 -12.77 12.83 4.25
N SER A 80 -13.92 13.02 3.61
CA SER A 80 -14.25 12.35 2.35
C SER A 80 -13.17 12.57 1.29
N GLY A 81 -12.71 11.48 0.66
CA GLY A 81 -11.67 11.51 -0.37
C GLY A 81 -10.24 11.49 0.16
N LYS A 82 -10.03 11.39 1.48
CA LYS A 82 -8.72 11.10 2.08
C LYS A 82 -8.66 9.65 2.53
N SER A 83 -7.47 9.05 2.47
CA SER A 83 -7.22 7.70 2.98
C SER A 83 -6.03 7.69 3.93
N VAL A 84 -6.11 6.88 4.98
CA VAL A 84 -5.02 6.69 5.94
C VAL A 84 -4.71 5.20 6.03
N THR A 85 -3.45 4.84 5.80
CA THR A 85 -2.95 3.46 5.97
C THR A 85 -2.10 3.39 7.22
N VAL A 86 -2.45 2.50 8.15
CA VAL A 86 -1.77 2.35 9.44
C VAL A 86 -1.11 0.98 9.52
N THR A 87 0.20 0.94 9.75
CA THR A 87 1.00 -0.30 9.84
C THR A 87 1.76 -0.37 11.16
N GLY A 88 1.79 -1.54 11.79
CA GLY A 88 2.63 -1.80 12.97
C GLY A 88 4.09 -2.07 12.61
N GLY A 89 4.86 -2.60 13.57
CA GLY A 89 6.27 -2.99 13.41
C GLY A 89 7.20 -2.49 14.51
N GLY A 90 6.71 -1.66 15.43
CA GLY A 90 7.49 -1.10 16.55
C GLY A 90 8.00 0.31 16.30
N SER A 91 8.32 1.03 17.38
CA SER A 91 8.72 2.45 17.32
C SER A 91 9.91 2.70 16.39
N GLY A 92 10.98 1.90 16.51
CA GLY A 92 12.18 2.08 15.67
C GLY A 92 11.93 1.83 14.18
N VAL A 93 11.03 0.91 13.85
CA VAL A 93 10.64 0.65 12.45
C VAL A 93 9.86 1.83 11.86
N GLY A 94 8.99 2.45 12.66
CA GLY A 94 8.28 3.67 12.26
C GLY A 94 9.24 4.85 12.05
N ILE A 95 10.14 5.07 13.02
CA ILE A 95 11.13 6.16 12.98
C ILE A 95 12.06 6.00 11.77
N ALA A 96 12.63 4.80 11.55
CA ALA A 96 13.48 4.52 10.40
C ALA A 96 12.74 4.78 9.08
N ALA A 97 11.50 4.27 8.94
CA ALA A 97 10.70 4.50 7.74
C ALA A 97 10.39 5.99 7.48
N LEU A 98 10.28 6.80 8.54
CA LEU A 98 10.09 8.24 8.41
C LEU A 98 11.37 8.95 7.96
N ILE A 99 12.53 8.58 8.53
CA ILE A 99 13.85 9.09 8.13
C ILE A 99 14.12 8.75 6.66
N ASP A 100 13.78 7.54 6.24
CA ASP A 100 13.94 7.06 4.87
C ASP A 100 12.91 7.66 3.89
N GLY A 101 11.93 8.42 4.39
CA GLY A 101 10.88 9.05 3.58
C GLY A 101 9.84 8.09 3.01
N GLU A 102 9.74 6.87 3.55
CA GLU A 102 8.76 5.86 3.14
C GLU A 102 7.35 6.17 3.64
N VAL A 103 7.24 6.85 4.78
CA VAL A 103 5.96 7.15 5.44
C VAL A 103 5.78 8.63 5.73
N ASN A 104 4.53 9.07 5.82
CA ASN A 104 4.21 10.45 6.21
C ASN A 104 4.27 10.65 7.73
N ILE A 105 3.94 9.62 8.51
CA ILE A 105 3.84 9.68 9.97
C ILE A 105 4.51 8.44 10.58
N ALA A 106 5.40 8.66 11.55
CA ALA A 106 5.88 7.61 12.46
C ALA A 106 5.13 7.65 13.78
N SER A 107 4.64 6.50 14.25
CA SER A 107 4.13 6.36 15.62
C SER A 107 5.17 5.70 16.53
N ALA A 108 5.35 6.23 17.74
CA ALA A 108 6.35 5.73 18.68
C ALA A 108 5.80 5.70 20.11
N SER A 109 6.13 4.66 20.86
CA SER A 109 5.85 4.54 22.30
C SER A 109 7.06 4.84 23.19
N ARG A 110 8.17 5.27 22.57
CA ARG A 110 9.39 5.74 23.23
C ARG A 110 9.93 6.96 22.49
N GLU A 111 10.83 7.68 23.15
CA GLU A 111 11.59 8.75 22.52
C GLU A 111 12.58 8.21 21.47
N MET A 112 12.98 9.06 20.52
CA MET A 112 14.04 8.75 19.56
C MET A 112 15.38 8.67 20.27
N THR A 113 16.27 7.79 19.82
CA THR A 113 17.65 7.72 20.30
C THR A 113 18.56 8.70 19.57
N ASP A 114 19.75 8.96 20.09
CA ASP A 114 20.77 9.80 19.44
C ASP A 114 21.15 9.29 18.04
N ASP A 115 21.11 7.97 17.81
CA ASP A 115 21.39 7.36 16.50
C ASP A 115 20.23 7.50 15.49
N GLU A 116 19.06 8.00 15.94
CA GLU A 116 17.82 8.16 15.15
C GLU A 116 17.50 9.66 14.86
N ILE A 117 18.46 10.57 15.08
CA ILE A 117 18.31 12.04 14.92
C ILE A 117 19.18 12.58 13.80
#